data_AF-G0M8W9-F1
#
_entry.id   AF-G0M8W9-F1
#
_cell.length_a   1.000
_cell.length_b   1.000
_cell.length_c   1.000
_cell.angle_alpha   90.00
_cell.angle_beta   90.00
_cell.angle_gamma   90.00
#
_symmetry.space_group_name_H-M   'P 1'
#
loop_
_entity.id
_entity.type
_entity.pdbx_description
1 polymer ?
#
loop_
_entity_poly.entity_id
_entity_poly.type
_entity_poly.pdbx_seq_one_letter_code
_entity_poly.pdbx_strand_id
1 'polypeptide(L)'
;MFAPLIFILLFQLTHGQQLIYLNTLKGDNIENGINQTAPCSLFVSAQADADELLARIFVKTSDNLTMSLQDLKNAKEDENSGFLTPFSVTSTASLISNLTDEQLESLKGFIYVTSSEQANDKNFRVYDVDRFSIIETEHSGNYTLVFLSTNFETNPAHSSTISHWQQQNDSVVNIYRGIPGDRRRIYQWQLFSNPIVWDPQRGDSKM
;
A
#
# COMPACT_ATOMS: atom_id res chain seq x y z
N MET A 1 -24.62 49.82 0.85
CA MET A 1 -24.17 48.78 -0.12
C MET A 1 -23.33 47.78 0.65
N PHE A 2 -23.88 46.61 0.94
CA PHE A 2 -23.14 45.50 1.56
C PHE A 2 -22.67 44.57 0.44
N ALA A 3 -21.35 44.43 0.30
CA ALA A 3 -20.76 43.40 -0.56
C ALA A 3 -20.75 42.07 0.21
N PRO A 4 -21.23 40.95 -0.35
CA PRO A 4 -21.03 39.66 0.30
C PRO A 4 -19.60 39.18 0.00
N LEU A 5 -18.83 38.94 1.07
CA LEU A 5 -17.59 38.16 1.00
C LEU A 5 -17.99 36.72 0.61
N ILE A 6 -17.66 36.30 -0.61
CA ILE A 6 -17.75 34.89 -1.00
C ILE A 6 -16.48 34.21 -0.49
N PHE A 7 -16.61 33.47 0.61
CA PHE A 7 -15.55 32.63 1.16
C PHE A 7 -15.57 31.29 0.41
N ILE A 8 -14.74 31.15 -0.62
CA ILE A 8 -14.54 29.85 -1.30
C ILE A 8 -13.64 29.00 -0.38
N LEU A 9 -14.26 28.11 0.38
CA LEU A 9 -13.57 27.01 1.06
C LEU A 9 -13.02 26.05 0.00
N LEU A 10 -11.77 26.25 -0.40
CA LEU A 10 -10.99 25.23 -1.09
C LEU A 10 -10.67 24.13 -0.08
N PHE A 11 -11.56 23.16 0.05
CA PHE A 11 -11.22 21.89 0.69
C PHE A 11 -10.20 21.19 -0.21
N GLN A 12 -8.92 21.39 0.09
CA GLN A 12 -7.88 20.47 -0.36
C GLN A 12 -8.16 19.14 0.32
N LEU A 13 -8.92 18.26 -0.34
CA LEU A 13 -9.03 16.87 0.06
C LEU A 13 -7.66 16.24 -0.18
N THR A 14 -6.80 16.31 0.84
CA THR A 14 -5.59 15.48 0.87
C THR A 14 -6.06 14.04 1.01
N HIS A 15 -6.13 13.34 -0.12
CA HIS A 15 -6.47 11.93 -0.14
C HIS A 15 -5.32 11.18 0.54
N GLY A 16 -5.68 10.38 1.55
CA GLY A 16 -4.73 9.51 2.22
C GLY A 16 -4.33 8.34 1.31
N GLN A 17 -3.36 7.57 1.78
CA GLN A 17 -2.95 6.32 1.19
C GLN A 17 -4.15 5.39 0.87
N GLN A 18 -4.04 4.62 -0.20
CA GLN A 18 -5.16 3.87 -0.76
C GLN A 18 -4.72 2.59 -1.47
N LEU A 19 -5.68 1.71 -1.71
CA LEU A 19 -5.54 0.54 -2.58
C LEU A 19 -6.37 0.77 -3.84
N ILE A 20 -5.76 0.55 -5.00
CA ILE A 20 -6.45 0.54 -6.29
C ILE A 20 -6.50 -0.91 -6.76
N TYR A 21 -7.68 -1.53 -6.73
CA TYR A 21 -7.85 -2.90 -7.17
C TYR A 21 -7.86 -2.98 -8.69
N LEU A 22 -7.10 -3.91 -9.27
CA LEU A 22 -6.91 -3.98 -10.72
C LEU A 22 -8.21 -4.32 -11.48
N ASN A 23 -9.10 -5.08 -10.84
CA ASN A 23 -10.43 -5.40 -11.37
C ASN A 23 -11.44 -4.26 -11.35
N THR A 24 -11.06 -3.08 -10.85
CA THR A 24 -11.91 -1.89 -10.88
C THR A 24 -11.51 -0.90 -11.97
N LEU A 25 -10.42 -1.19 -12.70
CA LEU A 25 -9.93 -0.34 -13.77
C LEU A 25 -10.82 -0.42 -15.00
N LYS A 26 -10.81 0.66 -15.79
CA LYS A 26 -11.36 0.72 -17.14
C LYS A 26 -10.30 0.42 -18.18
N GLY A 27 -10.64 -0.47 -19.10
CA GLY A 27 -9.80 -0.96 -20.17
C GLY A 27 -9.82 -0.06 -21.41
N ASP A 28 -9.46 -0.65 -22.55
CA ASP A 28 -9.56 -0.03 -23.88
C ASP A 28 -8.88 1.34 -23.99
N ASN A 29 -7.75 1.50 -23.29
CA ASN A 29 -6.93 2.70 -23.20
C ASN A 29 -7.62 3.89 -22.53
N ILE A 30 -8.66 3.65 -21.74
CA ILE A 30 -9.26 4.66 -20.88
C ILE A 30 -8.30 4.98 -19.74
N GLU A 31 -8.07 6.27 -19.49
CA GLU A 31 -7.24 6.71 -18.38
C GLU A 31 -7.99 6.60 -17.05
N ASN A 32 -7.38 5.90 -16.09
CA ASN A 32 -7.86 5.75 -14.73
C ASN A 32 -7.01 6.65 -13.81
N GLY A 33 -7.55 7.78 -13.37
CA GLY A 33 -6.80 8.75 -12.56
C GLY A 33 -6.40 8.20 -11.19
N ILE A 34 -5.15 8.43 -10.78
CA ILE A 34 -4.70 8.18 -9.40
C ILE A 34 -4.95 9.44 -8.58
N ASN A 35 -6.03 9.43 -7.79
CA ASN A 35 -6.43 10.55 -6.94
C ASN A 35 -5.58 10.61 -5.66
N GLN A 36 -4.28 10.85 -5.81
CA GLN A 36 -3.31 11.02 -4.73
C GLN A 36 -2.51 12.30 -4.94
N THR A 37 -2.33 13.09 -3.89
CA THR A 37 -1.45 14.27 -3.94
C THR A 37 0.01 13.82 -4.00
N ALA A 38 0.74 14.25 -5.02
CA ALA A 38 2.18 14.05 -5.13
C ALA A 38 2.96 14.85 -4.06
N PRO A 39 4.13 14.38 -3.59
CA PRO A 39 4.74 13.10 -3.96
C PRO A 39 4.01 11.91 -3.35
N CYS A 40 3.97 10.78 -4.06
CA CYS A 40 3.56 9.49 -3.53
C CYS A 40 4.40 8.37 -4.14
N SER A 41 4.29 7.17 -3.57
CA SER A 41 4.94 5.96 -4.08
C SER A 41 3.89 4.93 -4.45
N LEU A 42 4.15 4.21 -5.55
CA LEU A 42 3.32 3.10 -6.01
C LEU A 42 4.05 1.78 -5.81
N PHE A 43 3.31 0.78 -5.33
CA PHE A 43 3.75 -0.60 -5.15
C PHE A 43 2.67 -1.53 -5.69
N VAL A 44 3.07 -2.66 -6.30
CA VAL A 44 2.12 -3.62 -6.88
C VAL A 44 2.23 -4.95 -6.15
N SER A 45 1.09 -5.52 -5.75
CA SER A 45 0.98 -6.91 -5.33
C SER A 45 -0.10 -7.57 -6.18
N ALA A 46 0.29 -8.60 -6.93
CA ALA A 46 -0.55 -9.24 -7.92
C ALA A 46 -0.05 -10.67 -8.20
N GLN A 47 0.14 -11.46 -7.13
CA GLN A 47 0.78 -12.77 -7.22
C GLN A 47 0.01 -13.74 -8.14
N ALA A 48 -1.32 -13.72 -8.06
CA ALA A 48 -2.19 -14.61 -8.83
C ALA A 48 -2.41 -14.15 -10.29
N ASP A 49 -1.99 -12.93 -10.64
CA ASP A 49 -2.22 -12.36 -11.96
C ASP A 49 -1.06 -12.66 -12.91
N ALA A 50 -1.40 -13.01 -14.14
CA ALA A 50 -0.43 -13.34 -15.17
C ALA A 50 0.40 -12.12 -15.58
N ASP A 51 1.72 -12.31 -15.61
CA ASP A 51 2.68 -11.28 -15.99
C ASP A 51 2.39 -10.67 -17.37
N GLU A 52 1.91 -11.46 -18.33
CA GLU A 52 1.51 -10.98 -19.67
C GLU A 52 0.37 -9.95 -19.61
N LEU A 53 -0.57 -10.10 -18.68
CA LEU A 53 -1.66 -9.13 -18.49
C LEU A 53 -1.13 -7.88 -17.78
N LEU A 54 -0.29 -8.05 -16.75
CA LEU A 54 0.31 -6.93 -16.01
C LEU A 54 1.24 -6.08 -16.88
N ALA A 55 1.93 -6.69 -17.85
CA ALA A 55 2.78 -6.00 -18.82
C ALA A 55 2.00 -5.04 -19.75
N ARG A 56 0.67 -5.17 -19.78
CA ARG A 56 -0.24 -4.39 -20.63
C ARG A 56 -0.97 -3.28 -19.86
N ILE A 57 -0.69 -3.14 -18.57
CA ILE A 57 -1.21 -2.09 -17.70
C ILE A 57 -0.03 -1.19 -17.30
N PHE A 58 -0.16 0.10 -17.51
CA PHE A 58 0.92 1.06 -17.30
C PHE A 58 0.51 2.17 -16.36
N VAL A 59 1.42 2.54 -15.45
CA VAL A 59 1.40 3.85 -14.81
C VAL A 59 1.99 4.85 -15.79
N LYS A 60 1.28 5.96 -16.01
CA LYS A 60 1.75 7.11 -16.80
C LYS A 60 1.73 8.36 -15.93
N THR A 61 2.85 9.05 -15.88
CA THR A 61 2.95 10.32 -15.15
C THR A 61 2.95 11.51 -16.13
N SER A 62 2.56 12.69 -15.64
CA SER A 62 2.54 13.91 -16.47
C SER A 62 3.93 14.40 -16.91
N ASP A 63 4.99 13.96 -16.24
CA ASP A 63 6.40 14.13 -16.61
C ASP A 63 6.92 13.05 -17.58
N ASN A 64 6.01 12.32 -18.23
CA ASN A 64 6.28 11.29 -19.25
C ASN A 64 7.05 10.05 -18.77
N LEU A 65 7.03 9.76 -17.46
CA LEU A 65 7.47 8.45 -16.99
C LEU A 65 6.37 7.43 -17.27
N THR A 66 6.78 6.25 -17.69
CA THR A 66 5.87 5.12 -17.94
C THR A 66 6.50 3.87 -17.37
N MET A 67 5.71 3.08 -16.63
CA MET A 67 6.16 1.83 -16.03
C MET A 67 5.03 0.80 -16.11
N SER A 68 5.33 -0.42 -16.52
CA SER A 68 4.32 -1.50 -16.53
C SER A 68 4.07 -2.01 -15.10
N LEU A 69 2.88 -2.56 -14.84
CA LEU A 69 2.61 -3.18 -13.55
C LEU A 69 3.42 -4.47 -13.34
N GLN A 70 3.83 -5.15 -14.42
CA GLN A 70 4.76 -6.27 -14.34
C GLN A 70 6.12 -5.81 -13.80
N ASP A 71 6.66 -4.72 -14.33
CA ASP A 71 7.94 -4.17 -13.87
C ASP A 71 7.85 -3.71 -12.41
N LEU A 72 6.75 -3.06 -12.03
CA LEU A 72 6.52 -2.63 -10.64
C LEU A 72 6.38 -3.80 -9.66
N LYS A 73 5.67 -4.86 -10.04
CA LYS A 73 5.54 -6.10 -9.25
C LYS A 73 6.92 -6.74 -9.00
N ASN A 74 7.80 -6.65 -9.98
CA ASN A 74 9.14 -7.24 -9.94
C ASN A 74 10.23 -6.27 -9.46
N ALA A 75 9.91 -5.00 -9.21
CA ALA A 75 10.83 -4.00 -8.70
C ALA A 75 11.13 -4.29 -7.22
N LYS A 76 12.12 -5.16 -6.98
CA LYS A 76 12.57 -5.58 -5.65
C LYS A 76 14.02 -5.15 -5.42
N GLU A 77 14.41 -4.93 -4.17
CA GLU A 77 15.80 -4.57 -3.84
C GLU A 77 16.77 -5.74 -4.07
N ASP A 78 16.31 -6.98 -3.85
CA ASP A 78 17.03 -8.22 -4.10
C ASP A 78 16.09 -9.31 -4.64
N GLU A 79 16.63 -10.20 -5.49
CA GLU A 79 15.85 -11.28 -6.11
C GLU A 79 15.28 -12.29 -5.10
N ASN A 80 15.88 -12.42 -3.92
CA ASN A 80 15.46 -13.33 -2.86
C ASN A 80 14.59 -12.66 -1.78
N SER A 81 14.23 -11.39 -1.98
CA SER A 81 13.46 -10.61 -1.01
C SER A 81 12.10 -10.20 -1.54
N GLY A 82 11.12 -10.12 -0.64
CA GLY A 82 9.82 -9.48 -0.89
C GLY A 82 9.89 -7.95 -0.87
N PHE A 83 11.05 -7.35 -0.53
CA PHE A 83 11.16 -5.91 -0.33
C PHE A 83 11.05 -5.14 -1.65
N LEU A 84 9.98 -4.36 -1.79
CA LEU A 84 9.67 -3.64 -3.01
C LEU A 84 10.37 -2.27 -3.06
N THR A 85 10.87 -1.94 -4.24
CA THR A 85 11.38 -0.62 -4.59
C THR A 85 10.21 0.28 -5.01
N PRO A 86 10.08 1.49 -4.44
CA PRO A 86 8.98 2.39 -4.78
C PRO A 86 9.11 2.94 -6.20
N PHE A 87 7.99 3.04 -6.91
CA PHE A 87 7.89 3.95 -8.05
C PHE A 87 7.41 5.32 -7.59
N SER A 88 8.34 6.28 -7.58
CA SER A 88 8.10 7.64 -7.11
C SER A 88 7.32 8.45 -8.13
N VAL A 89 6.15 8.91 -7.73
CA VAL A 89 5.29 9.82 -8.48
C VAL A 89 5.42 11.21 -7.87
N THR A 90 6.04 12.13 -8.61
CA THR A 90 6.26 13.53 -8.20
C THR A 90 5.29 14.50 -8.87
N SER A 91 4.49 14.00 -9.81
CA SER A 91 3.50 14.75 -10.62
C SER A 91 2.15 14.03 -10.61
N THR A 92 1.17 14.46 -11.41
CA THR A 92 -0.08 13.69 -11.55
C THR A 92 0.16 12.38 -12.30
N ALA A 93 -0.53 11.31 -11.90
CA ALA A 93 -0.41 10.00 -12.52
C ALA A 93 -1.77 9.36 -12.83
N SER A 94 -1.80 8.52 -13.86
CA SER A 94 -2.95 7.70 -14.26
C SER A 94 -2.51 6.28 -14.63
N LEU A 95 -3.46 5.35 -14.62
CA LEU A 95 -3.29 4.00 -15.13
C LEU A 95 -3.97 3.88 -16.48
N ILE A 96 -3.28 3.29 -17.45
CA ILE A 96 -3.80 3.01 -18.78
C ILE A 96 -3.56 1.55 -19.12
N SER A 97 -4.54 0.91 -19.76
CA SER A 97 -4.45 -0.49 -20.15
C SER A 97 -5.11 -0.70 -21.50
N ASN A 98 -4.51 -1.53 -22.36
CA ASN A 98 -5.15 -1.98 -23.61
C ASN A 98 -5.91 -3.30 -23.46
N LEU A 99 -6.10 -3.78 -22.22
CA LEU A 99 -6.98 -4.91 -21.91
C LEU A 99 -8.43 -4.48 -22.01
N THR A 100 -9.34 -5.43 -22.25
CA THR A 100 -10.78 -5.17 -22.14
C THR A 100 -11.21 -5.11 -20.67
N ASP A 101 -12.38 -4.52 -20.40
CA ASP A 101 -12.98 -4.54 -19.05
C ASP A 101 -13.12 -5.98 -18.51
N GLU A 102 -13.53 -6.95 -19.34
CA GLU A 102 -13.65 -8.37 -18.95
C GLU A 102 -12.30 -8.99 -18.53
N GLN A 103 -11.20 -8.65 -19.23
CA GLN A 103 -9.87 -9.11 -18.86
C GLN A 103 -9.42 -8.49 -17.53
N LEU A 104 -9.71 -7.21 -17.30
CA LEU A 104 -9.40 -6.51 -16.05
C LEU A 104 -10.19 -7.09 -14.88
N GLU A 105 -11.49 -7.37 -15.05
CA GLU A 105 -12.36 -7.95 -14.01
C GLU A 105 -11.84 -9.29 -13.47
N SER A 106 -11.06 -10.03 -14.26
CA SER A 106 -10.43 -11.29 -13.86
C SER A 106 -9.22 -11.14 -12.93
N LEU A 107 -8.63 -9.95 -12.86
CA LEU A 107 -7.43 -9.68 -12.07
C LEU A 107 -7.75 -9.60 -10.57
N LYS A 108 -6.80 -9.98 -9.73
CA LYS A 108 -6.97 -10.06 -8.28
C LYS A 108 -5.99 -9.21 -7.49
N GLY A 109 -4.99 -8.66 -8.17
CA GLY A 109 -4.00 -7.78 -7.59
C GLY A 109 -4.55 -6.39 -7.28
N PHE A 110 -3.68 -5.60 -6.65
CA PHE A 110 -3.92 -4.20 -6.38
C PHE A 110 -2.62 -3.40 -6.42
N ILE A 111 -2.77 -2.08 -6.55
CA ILE A 111 -1.70 -1.11 -6.37
C ILE A 111 -1.88 -0.47 -5.00
N TYR A 112 -0.83 -0.51 -4.18
CA TYR A 112 -0.76 0.28 -2.97
C TYR A 112 -0.15 1.65 -3.28
N VAL A 113 -0.91 2.70 -2.97
CA VAL A 113 -0.52 4.09 -3.17
C VAL A 113 -0.30 4.72 -1.81
N THR A 114 0.90 5.24 -1.56
CA THR A 114 1.23 5.85 -0.27
C THR A 114 0.69 7.28 -0.15
N SER A 115 0.62 7.77 1.08
CA SER A 115 0.56 9.22 1.31
C SER A 115 1.92 9.87 1.04
N SER A 116 1.95 11.20 0.98
CA SER A 116 3.20 11.97 0.87
C SER A 116 4.11 11.79 2.09
N GLU A 117 3.54 11.69 3.29
CA GLU A 117 4.32 11.42 4.51
C GLU A 117 5.01 10.05 4.43
N GLN A 118 4.28 9.02 4.01
CA GLN A 118 4.81 7.67 3.84
C GLN A 118 5.87 7.60 2.74
N ALA A 119 5.67 8.29 1.61
CA ALA A 119 6.64 8.33 0.52
C ALA A 119 7.97 8.99 0.91
N ASN A 120 7.94 9.92 1.87
CA ASN A 120 9.11 10.63 2.36
C ASN A 120 9.78 9.97 3.58
N ASP A 121 9.16 8.93 4.16
CA ASP A 121 9.68 8.22 5.32
C ASP A 121 10.60 7.07 4.91
N LYS A 122 11.90 7.20 5.17
CA LYS A 122 12.92 6.19 4.86
C LYS A 122 12.76 4.90 5.66
N ASN A 123 12.00 4.91 6.75
CA ASN A 123 11.73 3.74 7.58
C ASN A 123 10.36 3.11 7.26
N PHE A 124 9.65 3.64 6.25
CA PHE A 124 8.45 3.05 5.70
C PHE A 124 8.83 2.05 4.61
N ARG A 125 8.68 0.75 4.91
CA ARG A 125 9.11 -0.35 4.01
C ARG A 125 7.91 -1.18 3.60
N VAL A 126 7.81 -1.48 2.31
CA VAL A 126 6.70 -2.26 1.75
C VAL A 126 7.24 -3.58 1.19
N TYR A 127 6.67 -4.68 1.64
CA TYR A 127 7.02 -6.03 1.23
C TYR A 127 5.84 -6.68 0.52
N ASP A 128 6.09 -7.30 -0.62
CA ASP A 128 5.16 -8.27 -1.20
C ASP A 128 5.38 -9.64 -0.54
N VAL A 129 4.31 -10.29 -0.09
CA VAL A 129 4.37 -11.61 0.56
C VAL A 129 4.20 -12.71 -0.49
N ASP A 130 5.07 -12.69 -1.49
CA ASP A 130 5.12 -13.68 -2.58
C ASP A 130 6.14 -14.80 -2.34
N ARG A 131 7.06 -14.59 -1.40
CA ARG A 131 8.16 -15.52 -1.07
C ARG A 131 8.58 -15.44 0.40
N PHE A 132 9.38 -16.40 0.82
CA PHE A 132 10.08 -16.32 2.11
C PHE A 132 11.04 -15.14 2.11
N SER A 133 11.05 -14.34 3.17
CA SER A 133 11.96 -13.21 3.35
C SER A 133 12.46 -13.13 4.78
N ILE A 134 13.76 -12.87 4.95
CA ILE A 134 14.34 -12.49 6.23
C ILE A 134 14.32 -10.96 6.28
N ILE A 135 13.78 -10.40 7.37
CA ILE A 135 13.62 -8.95 7.52
C ILE A 135 14.42 -8.49 8.72
N GLU A 136 15.34 -7.56 8.46
CA GLU A 136 16.18 -6.94 9.48
C GLU A 136 15.99 -5.41 9.44
N THR A 137 15.81 -4.82 10.62
CA THR A 137 15.79 -3.37 10.81
C THR A 137 17.14 -2.95 11.38
N GLU A 138 18.02 -2.46 10.51
CA GLU A 138 19.45 -2.27 10.80
C GLU A 138 19.79 -1.10 11.75
N HIS A 139 18.84 -0.21 12.05
CA HIS A 139 19.10 0.98 12.86
C HIS A 139 18.13 1.12 14.03
N SER A 140 18.57 1.78 15.10
CA SER A 140 17.69 2.24 16.17
C SER A 140 16.71 3.26 15.60
N GLY A 141 15.42 2.91 15.54
CA GLY A 141 14.40 3.79 14.98
C GLY A 141 13.03 3.15 14.94
N ASN A 142 12.02 3.97 14.68
CA ASN A 142 10.65 3.49 14.44
C ASN A 142 10.52 3.12 12.96
N TYR A 143 10.09 1.88 12.69
CA TYR A 143 9.81 1.39 11.36
C TYR A 143 8.33 1.13 11.18
N THR A 144 7.83 1.40 9.98
CA THR A 144 6.53 0.90 9.54
C THR A 144 6.78 -0.10 8.43
N LEU A 145 6.47 -1.36 8.70
CA LEU A 145 6.55 -2.44 7.72
C LEU A 145 5.14 -2.73 7.22
N VAL A 146 4.95 -2.69 5.91
CA VAL A 146 3.70 -2.99 5.23
C VAL A 146 3.86 -4.28 4.47
N PHE A 147 2.98 -5.24 4.74
CA PHE A 147 2.96 -6.54 4.07
C PHE A 147 1.77 -6.60 3.12
N LEU A 148 2.04 -6.60 1.82
CA LEU A 148 1.04 -6.78 0.78
C LEU A 148 0.84 -8.27 0.54
N SER A 149 -0.36 -8.77 0.76
CA SER A 149 -0.67 -10.20 0.63
C SER A 149 -1.79 -10.41 -0.39
N THR A 150 -1.42 -10.84 -1.59
CA THR A 150 -2.37 -11.25 -2.65
C THR A 150 -2.37 -12.76 -2.89
N ASN A 151 -1.82 -13.54 -1.95
CA ASN A 151 -1.83 -14.99 -2.04
C ASN A 151 -3.20 -15.59 -1.66
N PHE A 152 -4.02 -15.88 -2.66
CA PHE A 152 -5.33 -16.51 -2.49
C PHE A 152 -5.26 -18.02 -2.22
N GLU A 153 -4.10 -18.65 -2.40
CA GLU A 153 -3.93 -20.11 -2.24
C GLU A 153 -3.71 -20.52 -0.77
N THR A 154 -3.59 -19.54 0.13
CA THR A 154 -3.45 -19.77 1.57
C THR A 154 -4.79 -20.14 2.21
N ASN A 155 -4.74 -20.82 3.36
CA ASN A 155 -5.93 -21.14 4.17
C ASN A 155 -5.76 -20.66 5.61
N PRO A 156 -6.45 -19.59 6.05
CA PRO A 156 -7.40 -18.78 5.27
C PRO A 156 -6.72 -17.96 4.16
N ALA A 157 -7.45 -17.55 3.13
CA ALA A 157 -6.90 -16.76 2.03
C ALA A 157 -6.24 -15.46 2.52
N HIS A 158 -5.19 -15.01 1.83
CA HIS A 158 -4.33 -13.88 2.20
C HIS A 158 -3.53 -14.04 3.50
N SER A 159 -3.40 -15.27 4.02
CA SER A 159 -2.64 -15.50 5.25
C SER A 159 -1.14 -15.44 5.02
N SER A 160 -0.42 -15.05 6.07
CA SER A 160 1.04 -15.03 6.09
C SER A 160 1.52 -15.46 7.47
N THR A 161 2.73 -16.02 7.54
CA THR A 161 3.33 -16.43 8.81
C THR A 161 4.56 -15.58 9.09
N ILE A 162 4.59 -14.97 10.27
CA ILE A 162 5.78 -14.35 10.83
C ILE A 162 6.35 -15.34 11.84
N SER A 163 7.63 -15.70 11.70
CA SER A 163 8.29 -16.69 12.55
C SER A 163 9.70 -16.23 12.93
N HIS A 164 10.29 -16.87 13.94
CA HIS A 164 11.63 -16.54 14.43
C HIS A 164 11.80 -15.06 14.79
N TRP A 165 10.73 -14.47 15.33
CA TRP A 165 10.69 -13.07 15.72
C TRP A 165 11.70 -12.77 16.82
N GLN A 166 12.56 -11.78 16.58
CA GLN A 166 13.48 -11.23 17.56
C GLN A 166 13.28 -9.72 17.62
N GLN A 167 13.12 -9.19 18.83
CA GLN A 167 13.00 -7.75 19.07
C GLN A 167 13.85 -7.34 20.26
N GLN A 168 14.28 -6.08 20.31
CA GLN A 168 14.99 -5.53 21.46
C GLN A 168 14.04 -5.38 22.66
N ASN A 169 14.59 -5.48 23.88
CA ASN A 169 13.80 -5.49 25.12
C ASN A 169 13.00 -4.20 25.36
N ASP A 170 13.47 -3.08 24.82
CA ASP A 170 12.86 -1.75 24.93
C ASP A 170 12.00 -1.37 23.72
N SER A 171 11.89 -2.27 22.73
CA SER A 171 11.07 -2.03 21.53
C SER A 171 9.58 -2.30 21.77
N VAL A 172 8.74 -1.51 21.12
CA VAL A 172 7.29 -1.70 21.09
C VAL A 172 6.86 -2.03 19.67
N VAL A 173 6.13 -3.14 19.54
CA VAL A 173 5.69 -3.66 18.25
C VAL A 173 4.18 -3.71 18.26
N ASN A 174 3.57 -3.24 17.17
CA ASN A 174 2.14 -3.34 16.96
C ASN A 174 1.87 -3.84 15.55
N ILE A 175 0.93 -4.78 15.42
CA ILE A 175 0.50 -5.30 14.12
C ILE A 175 -0.96 -4.91 13.92
N TYR A 176 -1.25 -4.38 12.74
CA TYR A 176 -2.58 -3.95 12.35
C TYR A 176 -2.99 -4.64 11.06
N ARG A 177 -4.30 -4.88 10.90
CA ARG A 177 -4.89 -5.22 9.61
C ARG A 177 -5.30 -3.95 8.86
N GLY A 178 -5.28 -4.03 7.53
CA GLY A 178 -5.78 -2.96 6.66
C GLY A 178 -4.69 -2.01 6.19
N ILE A 179 -5.11 -0.81 5.77
CA ILE A 179 -4.23 0.17 5.14
C ILE A 179 -3.60 1.05 6.24
N PRO A 180 -2.26 1.18 6.30
CA PRO A 180 -1.59 1.99 7.32
C PRO A 180 -2.07 3.43 7.21
N GLY A 181 -2.70 3.98 8.25
CA GLY A 181 -3.34 5.29 8.17
C GLY A 181 -3.39 6.07 9.47
N ASP A 182 -3.92 7.27 9.36
CA ASP A 182 -3.85 8.25 10.43
C ASP A 182 -4.62 7.81 11.70
N ARG A 183 -4.07 8.18 12.85
CA ARG A 183 -4.06 7.40 14.11
C ARG A 183 -5.41 7.13 14.78
N ARG A 184 -6.51 7.62 14.22
CA ARG A 184 -7.82 7.68 14.88
C ARG A 184 -8.62 6.37 14.84
N ARG A 185 -8.18 5.35 14.08
CA ARG A 185 -8.86 4.03 13.95
C ARG A 185 -8.01 2.83 14.40
N ILE A 186 -6.86 3.08 15.01
CA ILE A 186 -5.81 2.08 15.26
C ILE A 186 -6.28 0.90 16.13
N TYR A 187 -7.15 1.11 17.12
CA TYR A 187 -7.50 0.08 18.10
C TYR A 187 -8.40 -1.05 17.58
N GLN A 188 -9.30 -0.80 16.62
CA GLN A 188 -10.22 -1.83 16.11
C GLN A 188 -9.55 -2.81 15.14
N TRP A 189 -8.39 -2.41 14.61
CA TRP A 189 -7.65 -3.18 13.61
C TRP A 189 -6.33 -3.72 14.14
N GLN A 190 -6.03 -3.47 15.42
CA GLN A 190 -4.86 -4.05 16.06
C GLN A 190 -5.05 -5.55 16.28
N LEU A 191 -4.15 -6.34 15.70
CA LEU A 191 -4.08 -7.79 15.83
C LEU A 191 -3.13 -8.20 16.96
N PHE A 192 -2.07 -7.42 17.20
CA PHE A 192 -1.00 -7.77 18.13
C PHE A 192 -0.33 -6.52 18.72
N SER A 193 0.19 -6.66 19.94
CA SER A 193 1.05 -5.69 20.61
C SER A 193 2.07 -6.42 21.47
N ASN A 194 3.33 -5.98 21.47
CA ASN A 194 4.35 -6.44 22.40
C ASN A 194 5.28 -5.29 22.80
N PRO A 195 5.35 -4.90 24.09
CA PRO A 195 4.59 -5.46 25.22
C PRO A 195 3.08 -5.21 25.06
N ILE A 196 2.27 -6.03 25.74
CA ILE A 196 0.81 -5.84 25.76
C ILE A 196 0.51 -4.48 26.41
N VAL A 197 -0.01 -3.54 25.62
CA VAL A 197 -0.52 -2.27 26.14
C VAL A 197 -1.93 -2.50 26.68
N TRP A 198 -2.09 -2.40 27.99
CA TRP A 198 -3.41 -2.45 28.64
C TRP A 198 -4.15 -1.14 28.35
N ASP A 199 -5.32 -1.23 27.70
CA ASP A 199 -6.21 -0.09 27.46
C ASP A 199 -7.44 -0.17 28.39
N PRO A 200 -7.56 0.70 29.41
CA PRO A 200 -8.72 0.74 30.29
C PRO A 200 -10.05 1.07 29.61
N GLN A 201 -10.06 1.59 28.37
CA GLN A 201 -11.29 1.85 27.62
C GLN A 201 -11.76 0.66 26.77
N ARG A 202 -10.88 -0.34 26.58
CA ARG A 202 -11.23 -1.65 26.04
C ARG A 202 -11.80 -2.44 27.20
N GLY A 203 -13.07 -2.21 27.48
CA GLY A 203 -13.79 -2.80 28.61
C GLY A 203 -13.81 -4.33 28.56
N ASP A 204 -12.71 -4.95 28.95
CA ASP A 204 -12.70 -6.31 29.44
C ASP A 204 -13.31 -6.22 30.84
N SER A 205 -14.61 -6.47 30.90
CA SER A 205 -15.31 -6.74 32.14
C SER A 205 -14.52 -7.79 32.91
N LYS A 206 -13.87 -7.33 33.99
CA LYS A 206 -13.39 -8.07 35.17
C LYS A 206 -13.42 -9.59 35.03
N MET A 207 -12.25 -10.21 35.04
CA MET A 207 -12.08 -11.47 35.77
C MET A 207 -11.96 -11.16 37.26
#